data_AF-A0A3D2Z751-F1
#
_entry.id   AF-A0A3D2Z751-F1
#
_cell.length_a   1.000
_cell.length_b   1.000
_cell.length_c   1.000
_cell.angle_alpha   90.00
_cell.angle_beta   90.00
_cell.angle_gamma   90.00
#
_symmetry.space_group_name_H-M   'P 1'
#
loop_
_entity.id
_entity.type
_entity.pdbx_description
1 polymer ?
#
loop_
_entity_poly.entity_id
_entity_poly.type
_entity_poly.pdbx_seq_one_letter_code
_entity_poly.pdbx_strand_id
1 'polypeptide(L)'
;MRRTAPTGHRLPAGTSRHDQSRPRIARRSGGHRRAARAGDIDYKRFWAHSVACALAAHKLVSGNLLELGAELLFNDYWTTCLLHGIGKLVIGVYFWDHFALIMGETVTSGKSFRDTERRLGDVSGHDEIGQLVLTRSNLSPLVCDAVGLHHDLPVACLRRNHQRTGTEFPTGARFGLPSTCAGDSGKDTTGYRYAS
;
A
#
# COMPACT_ATOMS: atom_id res chain seq x y z
N MET A 1 -83.65 -57.57 4.77
CA MET A 1 -83.92 -58.53 3.67
C MET A 1 -83.01 -58.16 2.50
N ARG A 2 -82.11 -59.07 2.07
CA ARG A 2 -81.42 -59.23 0.76
C ARG A 2 -81.05 -57.94 -0.04
N ARG A 3 -79.85 -57.72 -0.61
CA ARG A 3 -78.79 -58.60 -1.14
C ARG A 3 -77.66 -57.68 -1.72
N THR A 4 -76.43 -58.20 -1.71
CA THR A 4 -75.36 -58.11 -2.76
C THR A 4 -74.71 -56.78 -3.17
N ALA A 5 -73.37 -56.75 -3.03
CA ALA A 5 -72.43 -55.96 -3.84
C ALA A 5 -72.37 -56.46 -5.30
N PRO A 6 -71.75 -55.73 -6.26
CA PRO A 6 -70.34 -56.07 -6.59
C PRO A 6 -69.44 -54.95 -7.20
N THR A 7 -68.12 -55.13 -7.00
CA THR A 7 -66.94 -54.96 -7.88
C THR A 7 -66.65 -53.71 -8.74
N GLY A 8 -65.36 -53.30 -8.69
CA GLY A 8 -64.61 -52.61 -9.75
C GLY A 8 -64.33 -51.12 -9.48
N HIS A 9 -63.20 -50.48 -9.80
CA HIS A 9 -61.93 -50.88 -10.40
C HIS A 9 -60.94 -49.72 -10.12
N ARG A 10 -59.76 -50.09 -9.59
CA ARG A 10 -58.42 -49.45 -9.65
C ARG A 10 -58.29 -48.10 -10.40
N LEU A 11 -57.94 -47.03 -9.67
CA LEU A 11 -57.43 -45.77 -10.25
C LEU A 11 -55.92 -45.87 -10.54
N PRO A 12 -55.41 -45.37 -11.68
CA PRO A 12 -53.98 -45.31 -11.96
C PRO A 12 -53.31 -44.09 -11.31
N ALA A 13 -52.08 -44.31 -10.84
CA ALA A 13 -51.18 -43.29 -10.30
C ALA A 13 -50.78 -42.29 -11.41
N GLY A 14 -51.24 -41.04 -11.26
CA GLY A 14 -50.81 -39.90 -12.06
C GLY A 14 -49.48 -39.35 -11.54
N THR A 15 -48.45 -39.46 -12.37
CA THR A 15 -47.08 -39.02 -12.15
C THR A 15 -46.97 -37.50 -12.07
N SER A 16 -46.61 -36.96 -10.89
CA SER A 16 -46.07 -35.61 -10.76
C SER A 16 -44.57 -35.63 -11.08
N ARG A 17 -44.22 -35.29 -12.33
CA ARG A 17 -42.84 -34.98 -12.72
C ARG A 17 -42.54 -33.54 -12.30
N HIS A 18 -42.13 -33.35 -11.05
CA HIS A 18 -41.36 -32.17 -10.68
C HIS A 18 -39.89 -32.42 -11.05
N ASP A 19 -39.47 -31.76 -12.12
CA ASP A 19 -38.09 -31.54 -12.51
C ASP A 19 -37.29 -30.93 -11.34
N GLN A 20 -36.49 -31.77 -10.69
CA GLN A 20 -35.47 -31.36 -9.71
C GLN A 20 -34.08 -31.59 -10.29
N SER A 21 -33.78 -30.86 -11.36
CA SER A 21 -32.43 -30.79 -11.92
C SER A 21 -31.82 -29.40 -11.68
N ARG A 22 -31.78 -28.95 -10.43
CA ARG A 22 -30.95 -27.80 -10.04
C ARG A 22 -29.60 -28.31 -9.56
N PRO A 23 -28.48 -27.95 -10.20
CA PRO A 23 -27.17 -28.34 -9.71
C PRO A 23 -26.95 -27.71 -8.32
N ARG A 24 -26.69 -28.56 -7.32
CA ARG A 24 -26.17 -28.12 -6.03
C ARG A 24 -24.82 -27.45 -6.28
N ILE A 25 -24.82 -26.13 -6.34
CA ILE A 25 -23.59 -25.34 -6.25
C ILE A 25 -22.99 -25.67 -4.90
N ALA A 26 -21.98 -26.55 -4.91
CA ALA A 26 -21.16 -26.82 -3.76
C ALA A 26 -20.57 -25.49 -3.30
N ARG A 27 -21.06 -24.98 -2.17
CA ARG A 27 -20.34 -23.96 -1.40
C ARG A 27 -19.02 -24.60 -1.00
N ARG A 28 -17.99 -24.40 -1.82
CA ARG A 28 -16.60 -24.54 -1.37
C ARG A 28 -16.41 -23.47 -0.30
N SER A 29 -16.63 -23.85 0.96
CA SER A 29 -16.09 -23.17 2.13
C SER A 29 -14.56 -23.36 2.11
N GLY A 30 -13.92 -22.78 1.10
CA GLY A 30 -12.48 -22.60 1.05
C GLY A 30 -12.18 -21.35 1.86
N GLY A 31 -11.97 -21.51 3.16
CA GLY A 31 -11.29 -20.48 3.95
C GLY A 31 -9.96 -20.18 3.25
N HIS A 32 -9.83 -18.96 2.75
CA HIS A 32 -8.60 -18.49 2.10
C HIS A 32 -7.53 -18.26 3.17
N ARG A 33 -7.01 -19.33 3.77
CA ARG A 33 -5.70 -19.24 4.41
C ARG A 33 -4.69 -19.29 3.27
N ARG A 34 -4.33 -18.11 2.75
CA ARG A 34 -3.14 -17.98 1.90
C ARG A 34 -1.96 -18.46 2.73
N ALA A 35 -1.37 -19.59 2.34
CA ALA A 35 -0.03 -19.94 2.79
C ALA A 35 0.90 -18.77 2.43
N ALA A 36 1.81 -18.39 3.31
CA ALA A 36 2.76 -17.33 3.03
C ALA A 36 3.55 -17.70 1.76
N ARG A 37 3.42 -16.91 0.69
CA ARG A 37 4.09 -17.13 -0.59
C ARG A 37 5.25 -16.16 -0.72
N ALA A 38 6.26 -16.53 -1.50
CA ALA A 38 7.28 -15.58 -1.94
C ALA A 38 6.58 -14.35 -2.55
N GLY A 39 6.80 -13.17 -1.95
CA GLY A 39 6.06 -11.95 -2.26
C GLY A 39 5.22 -11.40 -1.11
N ASP A 40 5.09 -12.08 0.03
CA ASP A 40 4.34 -11.51 1.17
C ASP A 40 5.09 -10.35 1.83
N ILE A 41 4.33 -9.33 2.23
CA ILE A 41 4.85 -8.26 3.09
C ILE A 41 5.23 -8.88 4.43
N ASP A 42 6.50 -8.74 4.80
CA ASP A 42 6.94 -8.96 6.17
C ASP A 42 6.52 -7.75 7.02
N TYR A 43 5.34 -7.86 7.62
CA TYR A 43 4.78 -6.80 8.47
C TYR A 43 5.67 -6.49 9.68
N LYS A 44 6.38 -7.47 10.24
CA LYS A 44 7.27 -7.24 11.39
C LYS A 44 8.43 -6.37 10.96
N ARG A 45 9.09 -6.73 9.86
CA ARG A 45 10.21 -5.95 9.31
C ARG A 45 9.76 -4.57 8.85
N PHE A 46 8.58 -4.45 8.23
CA PHE A 46 7.99 -3.18 7.82
C PHE A 46 7.82 -2.24 9.01
N TRP A 47 7.08 -2.67 10.05
CA TRP A 47 6.83 -1.82 11.21
C TRP A 47 8.08 -1.54 12.02
N ALA A 48 9.00 -2.49 12.13
CA ALA A 48 10.30 -2.27 12.78
C ALA A 48 11.10 -1.17 12.07
N HIS A 49 11.15 -1.17 10.73
CA HIS A 49 11.79 -0.12 9.95
C HIS A 49 11.10 1.23 10.15
N SER A 50 9.77 1.30 10.04
CA SER A 50 9.00 2.52 10.25
C SER A 50 9.24 3.15 11.64
N VAL A 51 9.19 2.33 12.69
CA VAL A 51 9.44 2.80 14.07
C VAL A 51 10.89 3.21 14.25
N ALA A 52 11.84 2.47 13.68
CA ALA A 52 13.26 2.85 13.74
C ALA A 52 13.53 4.21 13.08
N CYS A 53 12.91 4.49 11.93
CA CYS A 53 12.99 5.79 11.27
C CYS A 53 12.41 6.91 12.15
N ALA A 54 11.23 6.71 12.73
CA ALA A 54 10.59 7.70 13.62
C ALA A 54 11.44 7.98 14.87
N LEU A 55 12.00 6.94 15.50
CA LEU A 55 12.90 7.08 16.64
C LEU A 55 14.21 7.78 16.28
N ALA A 56 14.78 7.47 15.11
CA ALA A 56 15.97 8.14 14.61
C ALA A 56 15.71 9.63 14.40
N ALA A 57 14.62 9.99 13.71
CA ALA A 57 14.21 11.38 13.53
C ALA A 57 13.99 12.09 14.88
N HIS A 58 13.31 11.45 15.83
CA HIS A 58 13.10 12.00 17.16
C HIS A 58 14.41 12.29 17.90
N LYS A 59 15.38 11.36 17.86
CA LYS A 59 16.70 11.59 18.45
C LYS A 59 17.46 12.73 17.78
N LEU A 60 17.37 12.86 16.45
CA LEU A 60 18.01 13.95 15.72
C LEU A 60 17.44 15.31 16.11
N VAL A 61 16.12 15.43 16.19
CA VAL A 61 15.43 16.69 16.53
C VAL A 61 15.56 17.01 18.02
N SER A 62 15.20 16.08 18.92
CA SER A 62 15.23 16.33 20.37
C SER A 62 16.65 16.46 20.93
N GLY A 63 17.62 15.77 20.34
CA GLY A 63 19.04 15.89 20.69
C GLY A 63 19.71 17.11 20.06
N ASN A 64 18.99 17.92 19.27
CA ASN A 64 19.52 19.05 18.53
C ASN A 64 20.80 18.71 17.74
N LEU A 65 20.81 17.52 17.14
CA LEU A 65 21.98 16.94 16.44
C LEU A 65 22.15 17.50 15.02
N LEU A 66 21.18 18.30 14.56
CA LEU A 66 21.16 18.96 13.26
C LEU A 66 20.70 20.41 13.44
N GLU A 67 21.34 21.33 12.74
CA GLU A 67 20.87 22.71 12.63
C GLU A 67 19.68 22.76 11.67
N LEU A 68 18.48 22.84 12.23
CA LEU A 68 17.24 22.96 11.47
C LEU A 68 16.89 24.44 11.30
N GLY A 69 16.62 24.87 10.06
CA GLY A 69 16.22 26.24 9.74
C GLY A 69 14.80 26.61 10.22
N ALA A 70 14.08 25.66 10.80
CA ALA A 70 12.75 25.83 11.36
C ALA A 70 12.52 24.82 12.48
N GLU A 71 11.64 25.19 13.43
CA GLU A 71 11.17 24.26 14.45
C GLU A 71 10.28 23.19 13.80
N LEU A 72 10.60 21.92 14.05
CA LEU A 72 9.79 20.79 13.60
C LEU A 72 8.88 20.31 14.72
N LEU A 73 7.56 20.32 14.47
CA LEU A 73 6.60 19.79 15.41
C LEU A 73 6.75 18.27 15.54
N PHE A 74 6.74 17.77 16.79
CA PHE A 74 6.87 16.33 17.09
C PHE A 74 5.94 15.47 16.23
N ASN A 75 4.67 15.85 16.14
CA ASN A 75 3.67 15.08 15.42
C ASN A 75 4.01 14.98 13.93
N ASP A 76 4.44 16.06 13.29
CA ASP A 76 4.70 16.09 11.85
C ASP A 76 5.86 15.18 11.45
N TYR A 77 7.04 15.35 12.06
CA TYR A 77 8.18 14.51 11.68
C TYR A 77 8.02 13.05 12.14
N TRP A 78 7.41 12.82 13.31
CA TRP A 78 7.19 11.47 13.82
C TRP A 78 6.25 10.70 12.92
N THR A 79 5.10 11.30 12.60
CA THR A 79 4.08 10.68 11.74
C THR A 79 4.61 10.50 10.32
N THR A 80 5.34 11.48 9.78
CA THR A 80 6.01 11.36 8.47
C THR A 80 6.94 10.15 8.45
N CYS A 81 7.89 10.04 9.38
CA CYS A 81 8.84 8.94 9.39
C CYS A 81 8.19 7.57 9.65
N LEU A 82 7.16 7.52 10.49
CA LEU A 82 6.41 6.30 10.76
C LEU A 82 5.65 5.80 9.52
N LEU A 83 5.05 6.72 8.75
CA LEU A 83 4.14 6.41 7.66
C LEU A 83 4.72 6.60 6.25
N HIS A 84 5.99 7.00 6.11
CA HIS A 84 6.59 7.26 4.79
C HIS A 84 6.49 6.07 3.82
N GLY A 85 6.57 4.85 4.35
CA GLY A 85 6.47 3.61 3.57
C GLY A 85 5.06 3.07 3.38
N ILE A 86 4.00 3.76 3.82
CA ILE A 86 2.63 3.21 3.89
C ILE A 86 2.10 2.75 2.52
N GLY A 87 2.52 3.39 1.42
CA GLY A 87 2.13 2.95 0.08
C GLY A 87 2.59 1.53 -0.26
N LYS A 88 3.70 1.04 0.33
CA LYS A 88 4.10 -0.37 0.15
C LYS A 88 3.06 -1.32 0.72
N LEU A 89 2.41 -0.98 1.84
CA LEU A 89 1.32 -1.78 2.39
C LEU A 89 0.11 -1.79 1.46
N VAL A 90 -0.23 -0.65 0.88
CA VAL A 90 -1.33 -0.56 -0.10
C VAL A 90 -1.04 -1.45 -1.31
N ILE A 91 0.17 -1.37 -1.87
CA ILE A 91 0.57 -2.19 -3.01
C ILE A 91 0.49 -3.68 -2.65
N GLY A 92 1.07 -4.13 -1.54
CA GLY A 92 1.02 -5.56 -1.21
C GLY A 92 -0.34 -6.09 -0.77
N VAL A 93 -1.24 -5.26 -0.25
CA VAL A 93 -2.61 -5.68 0.11
C VAL A 93 -3.54 -5.69 -1.10
N TYR A 94 -3.53 -4.63 -1.92
CA TYR A 94 -4.52 -4.44 -2.99
C TYR A 94 -3.99 -4.85 -4.38
N PHE A 95 -2.68 -4.80 -4.59
CA PHE A 95 -2.02 -5.08 -5.87
C PHE A 95 -0.99 -6.20 -5.72
N TRP A 96 -1.43 -7.31 -5.12
CA TRP A 96 -0.58 -8.42 -4.73
C TRP A 96 0.34 -8.94 -5.85
N ASP A 97 -0.20 -9.20 -7.04
CA ASP A 97 0.58 -9.78 -8.15
C ASP A 97 1.71 -8.83 -8.56
N HIS A 98 1.43 -7.53 -8.50
CA HIS A 98 2.39 -6.48 -8.77
C HIS A 98 3.46 -6.37 -7.69
N PHE A 99 3.05 -6.41 -6.43
CA PHE A 99 3.99 -6.43 -5.31
C PHE A 99 4.94 -7.64 -5.39
N ALA A 100 4.41 -8.83 -5.69
CA ALA A 100 5.21 -10.04 -5.86
C ALA A 100 6.22 -9.91 -7.02
N LEU A 101 5.83 -9.25 -8.12
CA LEU A 101 6.72 -8.93 -9.24
C LEU A 101 7.85 -7.99 -8.80
N ILE A 102 7.53 -6.89 -8.12
CA ILE A 102 8.53 -5.95 -7.58
C ILE A 102 9.49 -6.69 -6.64
N MET A 103 8.97 -7.49 -5.71
CA MET A 103 9.82 -8.20 -4.74
C MET A 103 10.72 -9.24 -5.43
N GLY A 104 10.20 -10.00 -6.40
CA GLY A 104 10.98 -10.96 -7.18
C GLY A 104 12.11 -10.28 -7.95
N GLU A 105 11.84 -9.15 -8.59
CA GLU A 105 12.85 -8.37 -9.30
C GLU A 105 13.86 -7.71 -8.33
N THR A 106 13.41 -7.20 -7.19
CA THR A 106 14.28 -6.61 -6.15
C THR A 106 15.32 -7.64 -5.69
N VAL A 107 14.88 -8.88 -5.45
CA VAL A 107 15.76 -9.99 -5.03
C VAL A 107 16.72 -10.40 -6.14
N THR A 108 16.23 -10.56 -7.37
CA THR A 108 17.04 -11.07 -8.49
C THR A 108 18.04 -10.04 -9.02
N SER A 109 17.65 -8.76 -9.06
CA SER A 109 18.52 -7.66 -9.52
C SER A 109 19.43 -7.11 -8.43
N GLY A 110 19.14 -7.38 -7.15
CA GLY A 110 19.84 -6.83 -5.99
C GLY A 110 19.71 -5.32 -5.83
N LYS A 111 18.75 -4.70 -6.53
CA LYS A 111 18.47 -3.26 -6.49
C LYS A 111 17.52 -2.91 -5.34
N SER A 112 17.34 -1.61 -5.08
CA SER A 112 16.35 -1.16 -4.11
C SER A 112 14.92 -1.40 -4.62
N PHE A 113 13.96 -1.41 -3.69
CA PHE A 113 12.53 -1.47 -4.04
C PHE A 113 12.14 -0.33 -4.99
N ARG A 114 12.62 0.89 -4.72
CA ARG A 114 12.35 2.08 -5.52
C ARG A 114 12.89 1.96 -6.94
N ASP A 115 14.15 1.53 -7.09
CA ASP A 115 14.75 1.36 -8.42
C ASP A 115 13.96 0.33 -9.23
N THR A 116 13.50 -0.72 -8.57
CA THR A 116 12.71 -1.78 -9.17
C THR A 116 11.34 -1.27 -9.61
N GLU A 117 10.63 -0.56 -8.73
CA GLU A 117 9.35 0.09 -9.00
C GLU A 117 9.45 1.06 -10.20
N ARG A 118 10.44 1.96 -10.20
CA ARG A 118 10.68 2.89 -11.33
C ARG A 118 10.99 2.16 -12.63
N ARG A 119 11.72 1.05 -12.57
CA ARG A 119 12.09 0.26 -13.76
C ARG A 119 10.90 -0.50 -14.34
N LEU A 120 9.99 -1.00 -13.50
CA LEU A 120 8.79 -1.69 -13.95
C LEU A 120 7.78 -0.75 -14.61
N GLY A 121 7.96 0.58 -14.47
CA GLY A 121 7.23 1.58 -15.23
C GLY A 121 5.82 1.82 -14.70
N ASP A 122 5.65 1.72 -13.39
CA ASP A 122 4.36 1.88 -12.74
C ASP A 122 3.80 3.30 -12.91
N VAL A 123 2.46 3.38 -13.01
CA VAL A 123 1.75 4.66 -13.13
C VAL A 123 1.96 5.55 -11.90
N SER A 124 2.15 4.93 -10.72
CA SER A 124 2.45 5.64 -9.49
C SER A 124 3.33 4.82 -8.56
N GLY A 125 4.27 5.49 -7.89
CA GLY A 125 5.16 4.89 -6.90
C GLY A 125 4.54 4.77 -5.51
N HIS A 126 5.21 4.04 -4.61
CA HIS A 126 4.76 3.85 -3.23
C HIS A 126 4.74 5.16 -2.42
N ASP A 127 5.56 6.13 -2.78
CA ASP A 127 5.56 7.50 -2.24
C ASP A 127 4.27 8.25 -2.62
N GLU A 128 3.90 8.26 -3.89
CA GLU A 128 2.69 8.91 -4.39
C GLU A 128 1.41 8.24 -3.84
N ILE A 129 1.40 6.90 -3.83
CA ILE A 129 0.31 6.13 -3.21
C ILE A 129 0.23 6.44 -1.71
N GLY A 130 1.38 6.55 -1.04
CA GLY A 130 1.45 6.93 0.38
C GLY A 130 0.87 8.32 0.63
N GLN A 131 1.29 9.32 -0.14
CA GLN A 131 0.76 10.68 -0.08
C GLN A 131 -0.76 10.70 -0.27
N LEU A 132 -1.28 9.96 -1.26
CA LEU A 132 -2.71 9.88 -1.51
C LEU A 132 -3.48 9.32 -0.30
N VAL A 133 -2.99 8.25 0.32
CA VAL A 133 -3.61 7.67 1.52
C VAL A 133 -3.64 8.69 2.66
N LEU A 134 -2.52 9.34 2.95
CA LEU A 134 -2.44 10.29 4.06
C LEU A 134 -3.29 11.54 3.83
N THR A 135 -3.37 12.01 2.58
CA THR A 135 -4.26 13.10 2.17
C THR A 135 -5.72 12.72 2.41
N ARG A 136 -6.12 11.50 2.05
CA ARG A 136 -7.48 10.99 2.28
C ARG A 136 -7.78 10.76 3.76
N SER A 137 -6.77 10.48 4.56
CA SER A 137 -6.86 10.40 6.02
C SER A 137 -6.80 11.76 6.71
N ASN A 138 -6.76 12.86 5.96
CA ASN A 138 -6.83 14.23 6.47
C ASN A 138 -5.64 14.59 7.39
N LEU A 139 -4.45 14.08 7.09
CA LEU A 139 -3.20 14.51 7.72
C LEU A 139 -2.77 15.90 7.21
N SER A 140 -1.82 16.54 7.90
CA SER A 140 -1.33 17.86 7.51
C SER A 140 -0.73 17.80 6.09
N PRO A 141 -0.90 18.87 5.26
CA PRO A 141 -0.29 18.93 3.94
C PRO A 141 1.23 18.72 3.97
N LEU A 142 1.89 19.22 5.03
CA LEU A 142 3.31 19.02 5.25
C LEU A 142 3.68 17.54 5.34
N VAL A 143 2.94 16.74 6.14
CA VAL A 143 3.18 15.29 6.24
C VAL A 143 2.90 14.60 4.90
N CYS A 144 1.82 14.99 4.22
CA CYS A 144 1.47 14.42 2.92
C CYS A 144 2.59 14.66 1.88
N ASP A 145 3.06 15.91 1.76
CA ASP A 145 4.13 16.30 0.84
C ASP A 145 5.46 15.65 1.22
N ALA A 146 5.80 15.59 2.51
CA ALA A 146 7.01 14.93 2.96
C ALA A 146 7.02 13.44 2.61
N VAL A 147 5.88 12.75 2.72
CA VAL A 147 5.75 11.36 2.27
C VAL A 147 5.74 11.24 0.74
N GLY A 148 5.11 12.15 0.01
CA GLY A 148 5.14 12.10 -1.47
C GLY A 148 6.52 12.38 -2.07
N LEU A 149 7.37 13.13 -1.37
CA LEU A 149 8.66 13.62 -1.89
C LEU A 149 9.88 13.02 -1.16
N HIS A 150 9.69 12.01 -0.30
CA HIS A 150 10.78 11.48 0.53
C HIS A 150 11.95 10.88 -0.27
N HIS A 151 11.68 10.54 -1.52
CA HIS A 151 12.62 9.98 -2.48
C HIS A 151 13.26 11.02 -3.40
N ASP A 152 12.50 12.07 -3.72
CA ASP A 152 12.87 13.10 -4.68
C ASP A 152 12.60 14.48 -4.06
N LEU A 153 13.49 14.89 -3.16
CA LEU A 153 13.42 16.21 -2.55
C LEU A 153 13.57 17.28 -3.63
N PRO A 154 12.58 18.17 -3.83
CA PRO A 154 12.70 19.22 -4.84
C PRO A 154 13.88 20.12 -4.50
N VAL A 155 14.62 20.56 -5.51
CA VAL A 155 15.78 21.48 -5.37
C VAL A 155 15.45 22.75 -4.58
N ALA A 156 14.18 23.16 -4.56
CA ALA A 156 13.68 24.28 -3.77
C ALA A 156 13.64 24.01 -2.25
N CYS A 157 13.53 22.75 -1.80
CA CYS A 157 13.69 22.38 -0.39
C CYS A 157 15.15 22.42 0.06
N LEU A 158 16.11 22.20 -0.84
CA LEU A 158 17.55 22.31 -0.53
C LEU A 158 18.00 23.76 -0.33
N ARG A 159 17.32 24.74 -0.94
CA ARG A 159 17.67 26.17 -0.85
C ARG A 159 16.91 26.97 0.22
N ARG A 160 15.88 26.39 0.86
CA ARG A 160 15.01 27.13 1.79
C ARG A 160 15.58 27.33 3.20
N ASN A 161 16.75 26.79 3.50
CA ASN A 161 17.40 26.96 4.81
C ASN A 161 17.99 28.37 5.04
N HIS A 162 18.09 29.23 4.01
CA HIS A 162 18.71 30.56 4.18
C HIS A 162 17.76 31.76 4.24
N GLN A 163 16.47 31.61 3.93
CA GLN A 163 15.55 32.74 3.86
C GLN A 163 14.13 32.32 4.22
N ARG A 164 13.73 32.60 5.47
CA ARG A 164 12.41 33.19 5.79
C ARG A 164 12.28 33.51 7.29
N THR A 165 12.66 34.73 7.65
CA THR A 165 11.87 35.53 8.59
C THR A 165 10.67 36.09 7.80
N GLY A 166 9.44 35.81 8.22
CA GLY A 166 8.25 36.58 7.83
C GLY A 166 7.39 35.99 6.71
N THR A 167 6.17 35.63 7.12
CA THR A 167 4.86 35.83 6.45
C THR A 167 4.57 35.25 5.06
N GLU A 168 3.41 34.58 5.01
CA GLU A 168 2.54 34.28 3.86
C GLU A 168 2.82 33.02 3.02
N PHE A 169 1.84 32.11 3.07
CA PHE A 169 1.58 31.01 2.15
C PHE A 169 0.58 31.49 1.10
N PRO A 170 0.88 31.42 -0.22
CA PRO A 170 -0.14 31.63 -1.23
C PRO A 170 -0.87 30.30 -1.47
N THR A 171 -2.17 30.31 -1.18
CA THR A 171 -3.12 29.30 -1.59
C THR A 171 -3.28 29.37 -3.11
N GLY A 172 -2.87 28.30 -3.82
CA GLY A 172 -3.19 28.12 -5.24
C GLY A 172 -1.96 28.11 -6.15
N ALA A 173 -1.36 26.93 -6.33
CA ALA A 173 -0.52 26.65 -7.47
C ALA A 173 -1.05 25.41 -8.20
N ARG A 174 -1.54 25.65 -9.43
CA ARG A 174 -1.95 24.63 -10.39
C ARG A 174 -0.75 23.73 -10.74
N PHE A 175 -1.02 22.43 -10.87
CA PHE A 175 -0.10 21.45 -11.41
C PHE A 175 0.40 21.88 -12.79
N GLY A 176 1.69 22.22 -12.86
CA GLY A 176 2.45 22.39 -14.10
C GLY A 176 3.79 21.71 -13.90
N LEU A 177 3.99 20.57 -14.55
CA LEU A 177 5.25 19.83 -14.56
C LEU A 177 6.31 20.62 -15.36
N PRO A 178 7.54 20.79 -14.85
CA PRO A 178 8.70 20.94 -15.71
C PRO A 178 9.43 19.61 -15.88
N SER A 179 9.72 19.33 -17.14
CA SER A 179 10.52 18.24 -17.69
C SER A 179 12.01 18.32 -17.30
N THR A 180 12.61 17.12 -17.21
CA THR A 180 14.04 16.74 -17.38
C THR A 180 15.11 17.26 -16.41
N CYS A 181 15.75 16.31 -15.70
CA CYS A 181 17.21 16.11 -15.57
C CYS A 181 17.45 14.82 -14.77
N ALA A 182 17.90 13.71 -15.37
CA ALA A 182 19.30 13.33 -15.60
C ALA A 182 20.10 13.06 -14.30
N GLY A 183 20.09 11.77 -13.92
CA GLY A 183 21.15 10.98 -13.29
C GLY A 183 21.99 11.56 -12.14
N ASP A 184 21.80 10.99 -10.95
CA ASP A 184 22.94 10.58 -10.11
C ASP A 184 22.55 9.39 -9.23
N SER A 185 23.30 8.29 -9.33
CA SER A 185 23.01 7.01 -8.68
C SER A 185 23.74 6.91 -7.34
N GLY A 186 23.12 7.41 -6.28
CA GLY A 186 23.52 7.15 -4.90
C GLY A 186 23.16 5.72 -4.50
N LYS A 187 24.17 4.89 -4.23
CA LYS A 187 24.01 3.49 -3.83
C LYS A 187 23.46 3.39 -2.40
N ASP A 188 22.14 3.32 -2.25
CA ASP A 188 21.50 2.92 -0.99
C ASP A 188 21.44 1.39 -0.90
N THR A 189 22.47 0.81 -0.28
CA THR A 189 22.50 -0.61 0.07
C THR A 189 21.72 -0.87 1.36
N THR A 190 20.40 -0.67 1.34
CA THR A 190 19.51 -1.34 2.30
C THR A 190 19.26 -2.75 1.79
N GLY A 191 20.18 -3.67 2.12
CA GLY A 191 20.17 -5.06 1.68
C GLY A 191 18.89 -5.80 2.09
N TYR A 192 17.97 -5.96 1.14
CA TYR A 192 16.95 -7.00 1.18
C TYR A 192 17.57 -8.31 0.67
N ARG A 193 18.33 -9.00 1.52
CA ARG A 193 18.65 -10.41 1.28
C ARG A 193 17.43 -11.23 1.71
N TYR A 194 16.71 -11.80 0.75
CA TYR A 194 15.77 -12.89 0.99
C TYR A 194 16.59 -14.19 1.02
N ALA A 195 16.66 -14.81 2.20
CA ALA A 195 17.33 -16.11 2.35
C ALA A 195 16.45 -17.20 1.74
N SER A 196 17.11 -18.10 1.00
CA SER A 196 16.58 -19.33 0.40
C SER A 196 16.08 -20.34 1.43
#